data_AF-A0A351FUA6-F1
#
_entry.id   AF-A0A351FUA6-F1
#
_cell.length_a   1.000
_cell.length_b   1.000
_cell.length_c   1.000
_cell.angle_alpha   90.00
_cell.angle_beta   90.00
_cell.angle_gamma   90.00
#
_symmetry.space_group_name_H-M   'P 1'
#
loop_
_entity.id
_entity.type
_entity.pdbx_description
1 polymer ?
#
loop_
_entity_poly.entity_id
_entity_poly.type
_entity_poly.pdbx_seq_one_letter_code
_entity_poly.pdbx_strand_id
1 'polypeptide(L)'
;MLALATAGLYVFYPPVDDLIQDMNDIRVSLYDAVREKDVAETQRRVAQWRAQVRKLPTSVRIRLGKVSDAQRASVDEVLYSLKTLEDYAVVGKFREVKVFKSYLEKSYSECRLDFREHK
;
A
#
# COMPACT_ATOMS: atom_id res chain seq x y z
N MET A 1 -20.99 24.56 -4.96
CA MET A 1 -20.61 23.47 -4.03
C MET A 1 -20.13 22.20 -4.74
N LEU A 2 -20.73 21.77 -5.85
CA LEU A 2 -20.29 20.57 -6.60
C LEU A 2 -18.81 20.62 -7.05
N ALA A 3 -18.33 21.77 -7.54
CA ALA A 3 -16.94 21.92 -8.00
C ALA A 3 -15.87 21.80 -6.90
N LEU A 4 -16.18 22.23 -5.66
CA LEU A 4 -15.27 22.07 -4.52
C LEU A 4 -15.25 20.61 -4.02
N ALA A 5 -16.41 19.94 -4.04
CA ALA A 5 -16.51 18.54 -3.67
C ALA A 5 -15.76 17.62 -4.65
N THR A 6 -15.82 17.91 -5.95
CA THR A 6 -15.04 17.18 -6.96
C THR A 6 -13.54 17.43 -6.80
N ALA A 7 -13.12 18.68 -6.56
CA ALA A 7 -11.71 18.99 -6.32
C ALA A 7 -11.15 18.24 -5.08
N GLY A 8 -11.90 18.21 -3.97
CA GLY A 8 -11.50 17.48 -2.77
C GLY A 8 -11.34 15.97 -2.99
N LEU A 9 -12.19 15.37 -3.83
CA LEU A 9 -12.10 13.95 -4.17
C LEU A 9 -10.80 13.61 -4.91
N TYR A 10 -10.37 14.44 -5.86
CA TYR A 10 -9.15 14.22 -6.63
C TYR A 10 -7.87 14.43 -5.82
N VAL A 11 -7.91 15.30 -4.79
CA VAL A 11 -6.81 15.48 -3.84
C VAL A 11 -6.69 14.27 -2.92
N PHE A 12 -7.82 13.74 -2.42
CA PHE A 12 -7.80 12.59 -1.52
C PHE A 12 -7.47 11.27 -2.24
N TYR A 13 -7.91 11.14 -3.50
CA TYR A 13 -7.65 10.01 -4.39
C TYR A 13 -6.77 10.45 -5.57
N PRO A 14 -5.45 10.65 -5.35
CA PRO A 14 -4.54 11.10 -6.39
C PRO A 14 -4.35 10.03 -7.49
N PRO A 15 -3.71 10.37 -8.63
CA PRO A 15 -3.34 9.40 -9.65
C PRO A 15 -2.60 8.18 -9.07
N VAL A 16 -2.76 7.03 -9.75
CA VAL A 16 -2.13 5.77 -9.35
C VAL A 16 -0.60 5.90 -9.21
N ASP A 17 0.04 6.65 -10.10
CA ASP A 17 1.50 6.81 -10.05
C ASP A 17 1.96 7.56 -8.80
N ASP A 18 1.21 8.57 -8.37
CA ASP A 18 1.49 9.34 -7.16
C ASP A 18 1.33 8.45 -5.91
N LEU A 19 0.26 7.65 -5.85
CA LEU A 19 0.09 6.66 -4.79
C LEU A 19 1.22 5.63 -4.76
N ILE A 20 1.68 5.17 -5.93
CA ILE A 20 2.82 4.24 -6.04
C ILE A 20 4.11 4.91 -5.56
N GLN A 21 4.32 6.18 -5.88
CA GLN A 21 5.48 6.93 -5.41
C GLN A 21 5.47 7.05 -3.88
N ASP A 22 4.35 7.50 -3.29
CA ASP A 22 4.18 7.58 -1.83
C ASP A 22 4.46 6.23 -1.14
N MET A 23 3.92 5.14 -1.72
CA MET A 23 4.13 3.80 -1.18
C MET A 23 5.59 3.34 -1.29
N ASN A 24 6.33 3.72 -2.34
CA ASN A 24 7.75 3.40 -2.44
C ASN A 24 8.56 4.10 -1.34
N ASP A 25 8.21 5.34 -0.99
CA ASP A 25 8.90 6.10 0.06
C ASP A 25 8.56 5.54 1.46
N ILE A 26 7.29 5.19 1.69
CA ILE A 26 6.84 4.50 2.92
C ILE A 26 7.55 3.15 3.06
N ARG A 27 7.70 2.40 1.96
CA ARG A 27 8.35 1.09 1.93
C ARG A 27 9.79 1.16 2.42
N VAL A 28 10.57 2.13 1.96
CA VAL A 28 11.96 2.31 2.42
C VAL A 28 11.99 2.56 3.92
N SER A 29 11.15 3.50 4.40
CA SER A 29 11.04 3.85 5.82
C SER A 29 10.61 2.66 6.69
N LEU A 30 9.67 1.84 6.20
CA LEU A 30 9.23 0.62 6.89
C LEU A 30 10.39 -0.35 7.11
N TYR A 31 11.23 -0.56 6.10
CA TYR A 31 12.33 -1.52 6.21
C TYR A 31 13.47 -1.02 7.08
N ASP A 32 13.69 0.30 7.12
CA ASP A 32 14.61 0.90 8.09
C ASP A 32 14.11 0.67 9.52
N ALA A 33 12.81 0.94 9.79
CA ALA A 33 12.19 0.69 11.10
C ALA A 33 12.28 -0.79 11.52
N VAL A 34 11.99 -1.71 10.60
CA VAL A 34 12.14 -3.15 10.82
C VAL A 34 13.60 -3.53 11.12
N ARG A 35 14.56 -2.93 10.42
CA ARG A 35 16.00 -3.18 10.64
C ARG A 35 16.42 -2.71 12.02
N GLU A 36 15.93 -1.56 12.45
CA GLU A 36 16.18 -0.94 13.75
C GLU A 36 15.37 -1.57 14.90
N LYS A 37 14.47 -2.50 14.57
CA LYS A 37 13.55 -3.17 15.50
C LYS A 37 12.62 -2.19 16.21
N ASP A 38 12.31 -1.07 15.57
CA ASP A 38 11.36 -0.08 16.08
C ASP A 38 9.93 -0.53 15.74
N VAL A 39 9.25 -1.11 16.73
CA VAL A 39 7.87 -1.60 16.58
C VAL A 39 6.91 -0.45 16.32
N ALA A 40 7.06 0.67 17.02
CA ALA A 40 6.14 1.81 16.92
C ALA A 40 6.22 2.45 15.52
N GLU A 41 7.44 2.66 15.02
CA GLU A 41 7.64 3.18 13.67
C GLU A 41 7.20 2.15 12.61
N THR A 42 7.45 0.85 12.82
CA THR A 42 6.96 -0.21 11.94
C THR A 42 5.44 -0.15 11.79
N GLN A 43 4.70 -0.11 12.91
CA GLN A 43 3.24 0.01 12.91
C GLN A 43 2.77 1.28 12.20
N ARG A 44 3.42 2.42 12.48
CA ARG A 44 3.11 3.69 11.82
C ARG A 44 3.27 3.59 10.29
N ARG A 45 4.38 3.03 9.80
CA ARG A 45 4.64 2.90 8.36
C ARG A 45 3.71 1.89 7.70
N VAL A 46 3.38 0.78 8.37
CA VAL A 46 2.36 -0.16 7.91
C VAL A 46 1.00 0.54 7.77
N ALA A 47 0.58 1.32 8.76
CA ALA A 47 -0.69 2.06 8.70
C ALA A 47 -0.73 3.06 7.54
N GLN A 48 0.37 3.81 7.33
CA GLN A 48 0.51 4.72 6.19
C GLN A 48 0.41 3.97 4.85
N TRP A 49 1.10 2.85 4.72
CA TRP A 49 1.08 2.06 3.48
C TRP A 49 -0.32 1.51 3.20
N ARG A 50 -1.00 0.94 4.20
CA ARG A 50 -2.39 0.46 4.07
C ARG A 50 -3.34 1.57 3.62
N ALA A 51 -3.17 2.78 4.15
CA ALA A 51 -4.01 3.92 3.76
C ALA A 51 -3.85 4.26 2.27
N GLN A 52 -2.63 4.19 1.73
CA GLN A 52 -2.38 4.46 0.31
C GLN A 52 -2.85 3.31 -0.60
N VAL A 53 -2.60 2.05 -0.23
CA VAL A 53 -3.06 0.87 -0.98
C VAL A 53 -4.59 0.90 -1.14
N ARG A 54 -5.33 1.22 -0.08
CA ARG A 54 -6.80 1.31 -0.09
C ARG A 54 -7.35 2.38 -1.02
N LYS A 55 -6.55 3.39 -1.39
CA LYS A 55 -6.97 4.44 -2.33
C LYS A 55 -6.87 4.00 -3.78
N LEU A 56 -6.10 2.96 -4.11
CA LEU A 56 -5.86 2.54 -5.49
C LEU A 56 -7.17 2.24 -6.25
N PRO A 57 -8.10 1.39 -5.75
CA PRO A 57 -9.34 1.08 -6.48
C PRO A 57 -10.18 2.32 -6.75
N THR A 58 -10.37 3.18 -5.74
CA THR A 58 -11.18 4.39 -5.89
C THR A 58 -10.53 5.39 -6.84
N SER A 59 -9.20 5.53 -6.78
CA SER A 59 -8.44 6.42 -7.67
C SER A 59 -8.56 6.01 -9.13
N VAL A 60 -8.55 4.70 -9.41
CA VAL A 60 -8.84 4.14 -10.74
C VAL A 60 -10.29 4.33 -11.12
N ARG A 61 -11.24 3.99 -10.24
CA ARG A 61 -12.68 4.08 -10.52
C ARG A 61 -13.11 5.49 -10.93
N ILE A 62 -12.58 6.52 -10.26
CA ILE A 62 -12.90 7.93 -10.56
C ILE A 62 -12.37 8.35 -11.94
N ARG A 63 -11.25 7.78 -12.41
CA ARG A 63 -10.55 8.21 -13.63
C ARG A 63 -10.86 7.35 -14.86
N LEU A 64 -10.86 6.03 -14.69
CA LEU A 64 -11.00 5.04 -15.76
C LEU A 64 -12.36 4.33 -15.73
N GLY A 65 -13.20 4.64 -14.73
CA GLY A 65 -14.58 4.16 -14.66
C GLY A 65 -14.74 2.69 -14.28
N LYS A 66 -13.69 1.86 -14.20
CA LYS A 66 -13.79 0.44 -13.79
C LYS A 66 -12.55 -0.03 -13.04
N VAL A 67 -12.73 -0.97 -12.13
CA VAL A 67 -11.66 -1.67 -11.41
C VAL A 67 -11.86 -3.17 -11.66
N SER A 68 -10.81 -3.87 -12.09
CA SER A 68 -10.88 -5.32 -12.33
C SER A 68 -10.86 -6.12 -11.03
N ASP A 69 -11.29 -7.38 -11.09
CA ASP A 69 -11.21 -8.26 -9.92
C ASP A 69 -9.75 -8.62 -9.58
N ALA A 70 -8.86 -8.68 -10.58
CA ALA A 70 -7.42 -8.82 -10.36
C ALA A 70 -6.85 -7.66 -9.53
N GLN A 71 -7.20 -6.41 -9.88
CA GLN A 71 -6.82 -5.21 -9.13
C GLN A 71 -7.33 -5.22 -7.68
N ARG A 72 -8.54 -5.72 -7.44
CA ARG A 72 -9.09 -5.84 -6.08
C ARG A 72 -8.33 -6.92 -5.29
N ALA A 73 -8.12 -8.08 -5.90
CA ALA A 73 -7.42 -9.20 -5.28
C ALA A 73 -5.99 -8.83 -4.90
N SER A 74 -5.26 -8.11 -5.76
CA SER A 74 -3.88 -7.70 -5.44
C SER A 74 -3.82 -6.63 -4.35
N VAL A 75 -4.82 -5.76 -4.23
CA VAL A 75 -4.97 -4.87 -3.07
C VAL A 75 -5.15 -5.67 -1.77
N ASP A 76 -6.03 -6.67 -1.78
CA ASP A 76 -6.28 -7.51 -0.61
C ASP A 76 -5.03 -8.30 -0.20
N GLU A 77 -4.27 -8.81 -1.17
CA GLU A 77 -3.02 -9.53 -0.94
C GLU A 77 -1.95 -8.64 -0.29
N VAL A 78 -1.79 -7.39 -0.76
CA VAL A 78 -0.87 -6.43 -0.13
C VAL A 78 -1.33 -6.09 1.30
N LEU A 79 -2.63 -5.90 1.52
CA LEU A 79 -3.17 -5.61 2.85
C LEU A 79 -2.95 -6.77 3.83
N TYR A 80 -3.14 -8.02 3.37
CA TYR A 80 -2.83 -9.23 4.13
C TYR A 80 -1.33 -9.30 4.45
N SER A 81 -0.47 -9.11 3.45
CA SER A 81 0.98 -9.12 3.61
C SER A 81 1.45 -8.08 4.65
N LEU A 82 0.93 -6.85 4.58
CA LEU A 82 1.23 -5.80 5.56
C LEU A 82 0.74 -6.15 6.97
N LYS A 83 -0.39 -6.85 7.10
CA LYS A 83 -0.88 -7.36 8.39
C LYS A 83 0.01 -8.42 8.97
N THR A 84 0.38 -9.42 8.18
CA THR A 84 1.28 -10.49 8.65
C THR A 84 2.63 -9.93 9.08
N LEU A 85 3.19 -8.96 8.35
CA LEU A 85 4.43 -8.28 8.72
C LEU A 85 4.31 -7.56 10.06
N GLU A 86 3.24 -6.78 10.26
CA GLU A 86 2.98 -6.06 11.52
C GLU A 86 2.81 -7.03 12.69
N ASP A 87 2.01 -8.09 12.50
CA ASP A 87 1.76 -9.09 13.53
C ASP A 87 3.07 -9.76 13.99
N TYR A 88 4.01 -10.04 13.08
CA TYR A 88 5.35 -10.52 13.45
C TYR A 88 6.20 -9.46 14.16
N ALA A 89 6.19 -8.21 13.71
CA ALA A 89 6.97 -7.15 14.33
C ALA A 89 6.52 -6.88 15.77
N VAL A 90 5.20 -6.84 16.02
CA VAL A 90 4.61 -6.58 17.35
C VAL A 90 5.01 -7.64 18.37
N VAL A 91 5.14 -8.90 17.96
CA VAL A 91 5.57 -10.00 18.86
C VAL A 91 7.09 -10.19 18.90
N GLY A 92 7.86 -9.24 18.35
CA GLY A 92 9.33 -9.26 18.38
C GLY A 92 9.98 -10.25 17.41
N LYS A 93 9.21 -10.85 16.48
CA LYS A 93 9.66 -11.84 15.49
C LYS A 93 10.32 -11.18 14.27
N PHE A 94 11.36 -10.38 14.50
CA PHE A 94 12.04 -9.64 13.43
C PHE A 94 12.82 -10.52 12.44
N ARG A 95 13.14 -11.76 12.81
CA ARG A 95 13.74 -12.73 11.88
C ARG A 95 12.72 -13.16 10.83
N GLU A 96 11.51 -13.44 11.27
CA GLU A 96 10.36 -13.81 10.45
C GLU A 96 9.95 -12.63 9.56
N VAL A 97 9.94 -11.40 10.09
CA VAL A 97 9.73 -10.19 9.28
C VAL A 97 10.74 -10.09 8.13
N LYS A 98 12.04 -10.34 8.39
CA LYS A 98 13.08 -10.29 7.35
C LYS A 98 12.85 -11.33 6.25
N VAL A 99 12.41 -12.54 6.62
CA VAL A 99 12.09 -13.60 5.67
C VAL A 99 10.82 -13.25 4.88
N PHE A 100 9.80 -12.75 5.57
CA PHE A 100 8.51 -12.40 4.99
C PHE A 100 8.58 -11.18 4.05
N LYS A 101 9.59 -10.31 4.21
CA LYS A 101 9.82 -9.14 3.36
C LYS A 101 9.75 -9.47 1.87
N SER A 102 10.34 -10.58 1.42
CA SER A 102 10.35 -10.96 0.00
C SER A 102 8.94 -11.23 -0.55
N TYR A 103 8.06 -11.81 0.28
CA TYR A 103 6.68 -12.05 -0.07
C TYR A 103 5.90 -10.74 -0.21
N LEU A 104 6.04 -9.81 0.75
CA LEU A 104 5.43 -8.48 0.66
C LEU A 104 5.92 -7.70 -0.58
N GLU A 105 7.21 -7.78 -0.92
CA GLU A 105 7.73 -7.12 -2.12
C GLU A 105 7.13 -7.72 -3.41
N LYS A 106 6.97 -9.04 -3.44
CA LYS A 106 6.33 -9.72 -4.57
C LYS A 106 4.87 -9.30 -4.72
N SER A 107 4.07 -9.37 -3.66
CA SER A 107 2.65 -8.97 -3.71
C SER A 107 2.48 -7.50 -4.08
N TYR A 108 3.35 -6.62 -3.55
CA TYR A 108 3.35 -5.21 -3.93
C TYR A 108 3.75 -4.97 -5.39
N SER A 109 4.74 -5.72 -5.91
CA SER A 109 5.13 -5.63 -7.31
C SER A 109 4.00 -6.06 -8.25
N GLU A 110 3.31 -7.15 -7.93
CA GLU A 110 2.15 -7.65 -8.69
C GLU A 110 1.02 -6.61 -8.66
N CYS A 111 0.69 -6.08 -7.48
CA CYS A 111 -0.30 -5.00 -7.35
C CYS A 111 0.06 -3.77 -8.20
N ARG A 112 1.33 -3.35 -8.20
CA ARG A 112 1.76 -2.23 -9.04
C ARG A 112 1.57 -2.50 -10.54
N LEU A 113 1.79 -3.73 -10.99
CA LEU A 113 1.61 -4.11 -12.40
C LEU A 113 0.12 -4.08 -12.76
N ASP A 114 -0.75 -4.69 -11.94
CA ASP A 114 -2.21 -4.67 -12.15
C ASP A 114 -2.78 -3.25 -12.31
N PHE A 115 -2.24 -2.30 -11.55
CA PHE A 115 -2.68 -0.91 -11.58
C PHE A 115 -1.98 -0.04 -12.65
N ARG A 116 -0.85 -0.49 -13.23
CA ARG A 116 -0.13 0.23 -14.30
C ARG A 116 -0.48 -0.28 -15.69
N GLU A 117 -0.69 -1.57 -15.87
CA GLU A 117 -0.94 -2.20 -17.17
C GLU A 117 -2.35 -1.93 -17.73
N HIS A 118 -3.26 -1.42 -16.89
CA HIS A 118 -4.67 -1.18 -17.25
C HIS A 118 -5.02 0.31 -17.42
N LYS A 119 -4.02 1.16 -17.74
CA LYS A 119 -4.23 2.58 -18.08
C LYS A 119 -4.75 2.75 -19.51
#